data_AF-A0A7J6NE35-F1
#
_entry.id   AF-A0A7J6NE35-F1
#
_cell.length_a   1.000
_cell.length_b   1.000
_cell.length_c   1.000
_cell.angle_alpha   90.00
_cell.angle_beta   90.00
_cell.angle_gamma   90.00
#
_symmetry.space_group_name_H-M   'P 1'
#
loop_
_entity.id
_entity.type
_entity.pdbx_description
1 polymer ?
#
loop_
_entity_poly.entity_id
_entity_poly.type
_entity_poly.pdbx_seq_one_letter_code
_entity_poly.pdbx_strand_id
1 'polypeptide(L)'
;MYRSLPVCNKICARKVDERNKEIHKQKLKEMRSTVDTREPQVCHLEHMRINAKREQLLEERYCEIDRENRILLQKMSDIMRQPSATLQSAQPTGG
;
A
#
# COMPACT_ATOMS: atom_id res chain seq x y z
N MET A 1 -12.94 -38.26 34.04
CA MET A 1 -14.37 -37.86 34.05
C MET A 1 -14.58 -36.83 35.15
N TYR A 2 -15.13 -35.65 34.82
CA TYR A 2 -15.42 -34.63 35.84
C TYR A 2 -16.63 -35.06 36.68
N ARG A 3 -16.41 -35.31 37.97
CA ARG A 3 -17.45 -35.64 38.94
C ARG A 3 -18.17 -34.34 39.32
N SER A 4 -19.51 -34.36 39.38
CA SER A 4 -20.28 -33.19 39.79
C SER A 4 -19.94 -32.80 41.23
N LEU A 5 -19.94 -31.49 41.49
CA LEU A 5 -19.68 -30.97 42.83
C LEU A 5 -20.76 -31.49 43.79
N PRO A 6 -20.39 -31.93 45.01
CA PRO A 6 -21.36 -32.37 45.99
C PRO A 6 -22.25 -31.19 46.40
N VAL A 7 -23.57 -31.36 46.30
CA VAL A 7 -24.57 -30.36 46.66
C VAL A 7 -25.53 -30.92 47.71
N CYS A 8 -25.96 -30.10 48.67
CA CYS A 8 -26.88 -30.51 49.73
C CYS A 8 -28.25 -30.95 49.19
N ASN A 9 -28.75 -30.32 48.12
CA ASN A 9 -30.01 -30.69 47.47
C ASN A 9 -29.90 -30.57 45.94
N LYS A 10 -30.03 -31.71 45.26
CA LYS A 10 -29.92 -31.82 43.79
C LYS A 10 -30.99 -31.03 43.04
N ILE A 11 -32.21 -30.96 43.58
CA ILE A 11 -33.34 -30.26 42.93
C ILE A 11 -33.12 -28.75 42.98
N CYS A 12 -32.72 -28.24 44.15
CA CYS A 12 -32.39 -26.82 44.33
C CYS A 12 -31.20 -26.42 43.45
N ALA A 13 -30.14 -27.22 43.44
CA ALA A 13 -28.96 -26.98 42.60
C ALA A 13 -29.33 -26.91 41.11
N ARG A 14 -30.13 -27.87 40.61
CA ARG A 14 -30.59 -27.87 39.22
C ARG A 14 -31.37 -26.60 38.86
N LYS A 15 -32.30 -26.17 39.73
CA LYS A 15 -33.09 -24.95 39.49
C LYS A 15 -32.21 -23.69 39.46
N VAL A 16 -31.21 -23.62 40.31
CA VAL A 16 -30.25 -22.49 40.33
C VAL A 16 -29.39 -22.49 39.07
N ASP A 17 -28.90 -23.66 38.63
CA ASP A 17 -28.14 -23.78 37.40
C ASP A 17 -28.97 -23.39 36.17
N GLU A 18 -30.23 -23.82 36.11
CA GLU A 18 -31.17 -23.44 35.05
C GLU A 18 -31.36 -21.91 34.99
N ARG A 19 -31.62 -21.29 36.14
CA ARG A 19 -31.74 -19.82 36.24
C ARG A 19 -30.46 -19.10 35.80
N ASN A 20 -29.29 -19.58 36.23
CA ASN A 20 -28.01 -18.98 35.86
C ASN A 20 -27.75 -19.11 34.34
N LYS A 21 -28.14 -20.24 33.74
CA LYS A 21 -28.07 -20.44 32.29
C LYS A 21 -29.00 -19.50 31.55
N GLU A 22 -30.21 -19.27 32.05
CA GLU A 22 -31.16 -18.33 31.45
C GLU A 22 -30.63 -16.90 31.50
N ILE A 23 -30.14 -16.44 32.66
CA ILE A 23 -29.51 -15.12 32.82
C ILE A 23 -28.31 -14.98 31.87
N HIS A 24 -27.46 -16.01 31.78
CA HIS A 24 -26.32 -15.99 30.88
C HIS A 24 -26.75 -15.87 29.41
N LYS A 25 -27.77 -16.62 28.98
CA LYS A 25 -28.33 -16.51 27.62
C LYS A 25 -28.92 -15.13 27.34
N GLN A 26 -29.61 -14.53 28.31
CA GLN A 26 -30.12 -13.16 28.18
C GLN A 26 -28.98 -12.15 27.99
N LYS A 27 -27.94 -12.23 28.84
CA LYS A 27 -26.76 -11.37 28.72
C LYS A 27 -26.04 -11.54 27.38
N LEU A 28 -25.89 -12.76 26.89
CA LEU A 28 -25.30 -13.01 25.56
C LEU A 28 -26.13 -12.40 24.44
N LYS A 29 -27.48 -12.46 24.54
CA LYS A 29 -28.38 -11.87 23.55
C LYS A 29 -28.35 -10.34 23.56
N GLU A 30 -28.16 -9.74 24.74
CA GLU A 30 -28.11 -8.30 24.94
C GLU A 30 -26.72 -7.69 24.69
N MET A 31 -25.68 -8.52 24.69
CA MET A 31 -24.30 -8.08 24.49
C MET A 31 -24.15 -7.43 23.10
N ARG A 32 -23.65 -6.19 23.08
CA ARG A 32 -23.32 -5.45 21.85
C ARG A 32 -21.81 -5.30 21.73
N SER A 33 -21.31 -5.19 20.50
CA SER A 33 -19.89 -4.87 20.27
C SER A 33 -19.56 -3.51 20.90
N THR A 34 -18.56 -3.50 21.78
CA THR A 34 -18.12 -2.26 22.46
C THR A 34 -17.22 -1.40 21.57
N VAL A 35 -16.64 -2.00 20.53
CA VAL A 35 -15.76 -1.33 19.58
C VAL A 35 -16.52 -1.01 18.31
N ASP A 36 -16.20 0.15 17.73
CA ASP A 36 -16.68 0.51 16.40
C ASP A 36 -15.90 -0.31 15.36
N THR A 37 -16.63 -1.06 14.53
CA THR A 37 -16.07 -1.86 13.43
C THR A 37 -16.35 -1.22 12.06
N ARG A 38 -16.81 0.04 12.03
CA ARG A 38 -16.99 0.78 10.78
C ARG A 38 -15.66 1.07 10.12
N GLU A 39 -15.72 1.23 8.80
CA GLU A 39 -14.54 1.62 8.04
C GLU A 39 -14.07 3.01 8.50
N PRO A 40 -12.77 3.18 8.80
CA PRO A 40 -12.27 4.45 9.26
C PRO A 40 -12.30 5.47 8.12
N GLN A 41 -12.75 6.69 8.43
CA GLN A 41 -12.92 7.78 7.46
C GLN A 41 -11.62 8.10 6.69
N VAL A 42 -10.46 7.85 7.30
CA VAL A 42 -9.15 8.08 6.70
C VAL A 42 -8.89 7.26 5.43
N CYS A 43 -9.56 6.12 5.24
CA CYS A 43 -9.45 5.32 4.02
C CYS A 43 -9.93 6.05 2.76
N HIS A 44 -10.76 7.08 2.92
CA HIS A 44 -11.35 7.85 1.82
C HIS A 44 -10.49 9.05 1.40
N LEU A 45 -9.42 9.35 2.15
CA LEU A 45 -8.57 10.49 1.89
C LEU A 45 -7.65 10.23 0.69
N GLU A 46 -7.66 11.14 -0.27
CA GLU A 46 -6.94 11.00 -1.54
C GLU A 46 -5.42 10.88 -1.37
N HIS A 47 -4.84 11.61 -0.41
CA HIS A 47 -3.41 11.54 -0.08
C HIS A 47 -2.98 10.21 0.57
N MET A 48 -3.92 9.39 1.05
CA MET A 48 -3.63 8.01 1.49
C MET A 48 -3.67 7.01 0.33
N ARG A 49 -4.33 7.37 -0.77
CA ARG A 49 -4.43 6.55 -1.99
C ARG A 49 -3.30 6.83 -2.97
N ILE A 50 -2.80 8.06 -2.98
CA ILE A 50 -1.82 8.54 -3.96
C ILE A 50 -0.58 9.09 -3.25
N ASN A 51 0.59 8.64 -3.67
CA ASN A 51 1.86 9.20 -3.23
C ASN A 51 2.28 10.36 -4.15
N ALA A 52 1.66 11.52 -3.98
CA ALA A 52 1.86 12.70 -4.83
C ALA A 52 3.35 13.12 -4.92
N LYS A 53 4.11 12.97 -3.84
CA LYS A 53 5.56 13.27 -3.84
C LYS A 53 6.34 12.36 -4.78
N ARG A 54 5.97 11.07 -4.84
CA ARG A 54 6.60 10.11 -5.76
C ARG A 54 6.31 10.49 -7.22
N GLU A 55 5.08 10.89 -7.51
CA GLU A 55 4.67 11.30 -8.86
C GLU A 55 5.42 12.56 -9.30
N GLN A 56 5.48 13.57 -8.43
CA GLN A 56 6.27 14.78 -8.68
C GLN A 56 7.74 14.48 -8.98
N LEU A 57 8.39 13.64 -8.18
CA LEU A 57 9.80 13.27 -8.39
C LEU A 57 10.01 12.52 -9.72
N LEU A 58 9.03 11.73 -10.16
CA LEU A 58 9.09 11.06 -11.45
C LEU A 58 8.99 12.08 -12.59
N GLU A 59 8.04 13.01 -12.49
CA GLU A 59 7.86 14.08 -13.48
C GLU A 59 9.12 14.94 -13.61
N GLU A 60 9.70 15.38 -12.48
CA GLU A 60 10.95 16.14 -12.44
C GLU A 60 12.09 15.39 -13.14
N ARG A 61 12.22 14.08 -12.87
CA ARG A 61 13.23 13.24 -13.51
C ARG A 61 13.01 13.11 -15.02
N TYR A 62 11.76 12.96 -15.47
CA TYR A 62 11.44 12.90 -16.90
C TYR A 62 11.77 14.22 -17.60
N CYS A 63 11.42 15.35 -16.99
CA CYS A 63 11.79 16.67 -17.51
C CYS A 63 13.29 16.86 -17.65
N GLU A 64 14.08 16.37 -16.68
CA GLU A 64 15.55 16.42 -16.74
C GLU A 64 16.10 15.59 -17.90
N ILE A 65 15.62 14.34 -18.04
CA ILE A 65 16.00 13.45 -19.15
C ILE A 65 15.67 14.09 -20.50
N ASP A 66 14.48 14.65 -20.67
CA ASP A 66 14.08 15.28 -21.94
C ASP A 66 14.90 16.52 -22.28
N ARG A 67 15.27 17.31 -21.26
CA ARG A 67 16.17 18.45 -21.44
C ARG A 67 17.55 17.99 -21.89
N GLU A 68 18.12 16.96 -21.27
CA GLU A 68 19.41 16.40 -21.64
C GLU A 68 19.39 15.79 -23.05
N ASN A 69 18.33 15.05 -23.39
CA ASN A 69 18.14 14.48 -24.72
C ASN A 69 18.11 15.56 -25.81
N ARG A 70 17.40 16.68 -25.57
CA ARG A 70 17.40 17.83 -26.49
C ARG A 70 18.79 18.42 -26.68
N ILE A 71 19.55 18.60 -25.60
CA ILE A 71 20.91 19.13 -25.66
C ILE A 71 21.83 18.18 -26.44
N LEU A 72 21.72 16.87 -26.20
CA LEU A 72 22.51 15.85 -26.89
C LEU A 72 22.23 15.87 -28.39
N LEU A 73 20.95 15.85 -28.78
CA LEU A 73 20.53 15.87 -30.19
C LEU A 73 20.97 17.15 -30.90
N GLN A 74 20.91 18.29 -30.22
CA GLN A 74 21.42 19.56 -30.75
C GLN A 74 22.93 19.48 -31.01
N LYS A 75 23.71 19.01 -30.03
CA LYS A 75 25.18 18.86 -30.18
C LYS A 75 25.55 17.90 -31.31
N MET A 76 24.85 16.77 -31.43
CA MET A 76 25.05 15.84 -32.53
C MET A 76 24.75 16.49 -33.88
N SER A 77 23.65 17.24 -33.97
CA SER A 77 23.28 17.97 -35.19
C SER A 77 24.31 19.04 -35.57
N ASP A 78 24.84 19.75 -34.58
CA ASP A 78 25.89 20.76 -34.78
C ASP A 78 27.20 20.12 -35.27
N ILE A 79 27.61 19.00 -34.68
CA ILE A 79 28.77 18.21 -35.11
C ILE A 79 28.57 17.69 -36.54
N MET A 80 27.39 17.19 -36.88
CA MET A 80 27.08 16.70 -38.23
C MET A 80 27.05 17.83 -39.27
N ARG A 81 26.61 19.03 -38.89
CA ARG A 81 26.58 20.21 -39.77
C ARG A 81 27.93 20.87 -39.96
N GLN A 82 28.85 20.72 -39.01
CA GLN A 82 30.22 21.17 -39.19
C GLN A 82 30.99 20.12 -39.99
N PRO A 83 31.34 20.39 -41.27
CA PRO A 83 32.23 19.48 -41.98
C PRO A 83 33.55 19.45 -41.22
N SER A 84 33.91 18.27 -40.71
CA SER A 84 35.23 18.08 -40.13
C SER A 84 36.27 18.41 -41.20
N ALA A 85 36.94 19.55 -41.08
CA ALA A 85 38.17 19.88 -41.79
C ALA A 85 39.35 18.99 -41.34
N THR A 86 39.08 17.76 -40.87
CA THR A 86 40.07 16.88 -40.23
C THR A 86 39.92 15.40 -40.59
N LEU A 87 39.02 15.04 -41.52
CA LEU A 87 39.03 13.71 -42.17
C LEU A 87 39.36 13.80 -43.66
N GLN A 88 40.33 14.65 -44.02
CA GLN A 88 41.04 14.59 -45.30
C GLN A 88 42.53 14.30 -45.05
N SER A 89 42.87 13.08 -44.61
CA SER A 89 44.26 12.61 -44.68
C SER A 89 44.39 11.08 -44.75
N ALA A 90 43.46 10.39 -45.41
CA ALA A 90 43.63 8.99 -45.75
C ALA A 90 42.94 8.65 -47.08
N GLN A 91 43.42 9.29 -48.15
CA GLN A 91 43.35 8.69 -49.48
C GLN A 91 44.51 7.69 -49.56
N PRO A 92 44.28 6.36 -49.70
CA PRO A 92 45.36 5.48 -50.13
C PRO A 92 45.51 5.66 -51.65
N THR A 93 46.61 6.29 -52.04
CA THR A 93 47.11 6.28 -53.40
C THR A 93 47.55 4.85 -53.78
N GLY A 94 46.97 4.31 -54.86
CA GLY A 94 47.63 3.37 -55.77
C GLY A 94 47.45 1.87 -55.49
N GLY A 95 47.07 1.14 -56.55
CA GLY A 95 47.02 -0.32 -56.64
C GLY A 95 45.96 -0.78 -57.63
#